data_AF-A0A2V7LGX0-F1
#
_entry.id   AF-A0A2V7LGX0-F1
#
_cell.length_a   1.000
_cell.length_b   1.000
_cell.length_c   1.000
_cell.angle_alpha   90.00
_cell.angle_beta   90.00
_cell.angle_gamma   90.00
#
_symmetry.space_group_name_H-M   'P 1'
#
loop_
_entity.id
_entity.type
_entity.pdbx_description
1 polymer ?
#
loop_
_entity_poly.entity_id
_entity_poly.type
_entity_poly.pdbx_seq_one_letter_code
_entity_poly.pdbx_strand_id
1 'polypeptide(L)'
;VTLHLNDTFEFTAAAFMNTGDSANVSVTWSTTYGSVTDLGTSSNGRRHYGQYKAAGTAPGQYKVVATGAPGGVSDTATVNVTLAPVAALSVAPSSATIVVGATTQLQAT
;
A
#
# COMPACT_ATOMS: atom_id res chain seq x y z
N VAL A 1 2.31 7.24 -3.89
CA VAL A 1 2.23 5.94 -4.63
C VAL A 1 0.79 5.44 -4.63
N THR A 2 0.36 4.71 -5.67
CA THR A 2 -0.96 4.07 -5.70
C THR A 2 -0.79 2.56 -5.57
N LEU A 3 -1.55 1.93 -4.68
CA LEU A 3 -1.48 0.50 -4.35
C LEU A 3 -2.89 -0.10 -4.37
N HIS A 4 -3.01 -1.39 -4.62
CA HIS A 4 -4.23 -2.15 -4.33
C HIS A 4 -4.24 -2.66 -2.89
N LEU A 5 -5.40 -3.13 -2.42
CA LEU A 5 -5.51 -3.80 -1.12
C LEU A 5 -4.52 -4.96 -0.99
N ASN A 6 -3.87 -5.07 0.17
CA ASN A 6 -2.85 -6.07 0.50
C ASN A 6 -1.51 -5.97 -0.26
N ASP A 7 -1.36 -5.01 -1.17
CA ASP A 7 -0.08 -4.74 -1.81
C ASP A 7 0.95 -4.26 -0.79
N THR A 8 2.21 -4.52 -1.10
CA THR A 8 3.37 -4.00 -0.38
C THR A 8 4.14 -2.99 -1.23
N PHE A 9 4.78 -2.03 -0.57
CA PHE A 9 5.64 -1.06 -1.21
C PHE A 9 6.80 -0.67 -0.30
N GLU A 10 8.00 -0.56 -0.85
CA GLU A 10 9.19 -0.19 -0.10
C GLU A 10 9.47 1.31 -0.21
N PHE A 11 9.67 1.94 0.94
CA PHE A 11 10.12 3.31 1.09
C PHE A 11 11.59 3.35 1.45
N THR A 12 12.28 4.38 0.97
CA THR A 12 13.63 4.71 1.40
C THR A 12 13.62 6.11 2.02
N ALA A 13 14.25 6.26 3.18
CA ALA A 13 14.49 7.56 3.82
C ALA A 13 16.00 7.82 3.94
N ALA A 14 16.38 9.08 3.89
CA ALA A 14 17.73 9.56 4.18
C ALA A 14 17.62 10.90 4.90
N ALA A 15 18.42 11.10 5.93
CA ALA A 15 18.52 12.38 6.62
C ALA A 15 19.70 13.18 6.08
N PHE A 16 19.57 14.51 6.09
CA PHE A 16 20.60 15.43 5.64
C PHE A 16 20.89 16.46 6.72
N MET A 17 22.16 16.81 6.89
CA MET A 17 22.58 17.96 7.69
C MET A 17 22.22 19.26 6.95
N ASN A 18 22.23 20.40 7.65
CA ASN A 18 21.98 21.71 7.03
C ASN A 18 23.06 22.11 6.00
N THR A 19 24.18 21.38 5.95
CA THR A 19 25.22 21.50 4.91
C THR A 19 24.87 20.74 3.62
N GLY A 20 23.80 19.93 3.63
CA GLY A 20 23.39 19.08 2.51
C GLY A 20 24.00 17.67 2.53
N ASP A 21 24.93 17.39 3.44
CA ASP A 21 25.55 16.06 3.59
C ASP A 21 24.58 15.05 4.24
N SER A 22 24.72 13.77 3.92
CA SER A 22 23.94 12.72 4.58
C SER A 22 24.30 12.64 6.07
N ALA A 23 23.28 12.66 6.93
CA ALA A 23 23.41 12.45 8.36
C ALA A 23 23.32 10.97 8.70
N ASN A 24 24.05 10.55 9.73
CA ASN A 24 23.89 9.23 10.34
C ASN A 24 22.88 9.33 11.47
N VAL A 25 21.68 8.79 11.26
CA VAL A 25 20.56 8.81 12.22
C VAL A 25 19.91 7.43 12.28
N SER A 26 19.17 7.13 13.33
CA SER A 26 18.17 6.06 13.28
C SER A 26 16.87 6.60 12.68
N VAL A 27 16.10 5.74 12.00
CA VAL A 27 14.78 6.08 11.48
C VAL A 27 13.75 5.15 12.10
N THR A 28 12.66 5.71 12.61
CA THR A 28 11.47 4.96 13.02
C THR A 28 10.34 5.23 12.03
N TRP A 29 9.65 4.16 11.64
CA TRP A 29 8.54 4.23 10.71
C TRP A 29 7.20 4.14 11.42
N SER A 30 6.21 4.90 10.95
CA SER A 30 4.82 4.78 11.39
C SER A 30 3.84 4.99 10.23
N THR A 31 2.61 4.55 10.40
CA THR A 31 1.56 4.74 9.39
C THR A 31 0.20 4.97 10.03
N THR A 32 -0.67 5.69 9.33
CA THR A 32 -2.06 5.91 9.74
C THR A 32 -2.96 4.71 9.48
N TYR A 33 -2.57 3.78 8.60
CA TYR A 33 -3.35 2.61 8.24
C TYR A 33 -2.49 1.52 7.59
N GLY A 34 -2.77 0.26 7.89
CA GLY A 34 -1.92 -0.86 7.48
C GLY A 34 -0.77 -1.09 8.47
N SER A 35 0.33 -1.65 7.98
CA SER A 35 1.53 -1.87 8.78
C SER A 35 2.77 -1.38 8.03
N VAL A 36 3.76 -0.91 8.77
CA VAL A 36 5.09 -0.63 8.24
C VAL A 36 6.12 -1.43 9.02
N THR A 37 6.95 -2.17 8.30
CA THR A 37 8.04 -2.97 8.84
C THR A 37 9.36 -2.27 8.53
N ASP A 38 10.16 -2.02 9.56
CA ASP A 38 11.53 -1.56 9.37
C ASP A 38 12.39 -2.69 8.79
N LEU A 39 12.94 -2.48 7.59
CA LEU A 39 13.85 -3.42 6.92
C LEU A 39 15.31 -3.12 7.24
N GLY A 40 15.58 -2.14 8.08
CA GLY A 40 16.90 -1.76 8.53
C GLY A 40 17.56 -0.71 7.64
N THR A 41 18.87 -0.61 7.79
CA THR A 41 19.68 0.48 7.23
C THR A 41 20.76 -0.08 6.32
N SER A 42 21.05 0.64 5.24
CA SER A 42 22.20 0.40 4.36
C SER A 42 23.51 0.29 5.15
N SER A 43 24.48 -0.46 4.61
CA SER A 43 25.81 -0.66 5.24
C SER A 43 26.56 0.63 5.54
N ASN A 44 26.31 1.69 4.78
CA ASN A 44 26.89 3.02 5.01
C ASN A 44 26.10 3.89 6.00
N GLY A 45 25.01 3.40 6.58
CA GLY A 45 24.20 4.10 7.58
C GLY A 45 23.31 5.23 7.03
N ARG A 46 23.30 5.47 5.71
CA ARG A 46 22.71 6.69 5.11
C ARG A 46 21.34 6.50 4.47
N ARG A 47 20.89 5.26 4.31
CA ARG A 47 19.59 4.92 3.73
C ARG A 47 18.87 3.94 4.64
N HIS A 48 17.63 4.24 4.96
CA HIS A 48 16.78 3.43 5.80
C HIS A 48 15.61 2.92 4.97
N TYR A 49 15.24 1.66 5.13
CA TYR A 49 14.24 1.00 4.31
C TYR A 49 13.03 0.63 5.17
N GLY A 50 11.84 1.02 4.73
CA GLY A 50 10.58 0.68 5.38
C GLY A 50 9.65 0.01 4.40
N GLN A 51 9.17 -1.20 4.71
CA GLN A 51 8.16 -1.87 3.90
C GLN A 51 6.79 -1.55 4.42
N TYR A 52 6.01 -0.83 3.63
CA TYR A 52 4.60 -0.60 3.86
C TYR A 52 3.78 -1.77 3.31
N LYS A 53 2.74 -2.17 4.06
CA LYS A 53 1.71 -3.10 3.61
C LYS A 53 0.33 -2.46 3.79
N ALA A 54 -0.39 -2.29 2.68
CA ALA A 54 -1.77 -1.81 2.70
C ALA A 54 -2.65 -2.84 3.41
N ALA A 55 -3.45 -2.42 4.39
CA ALA A 55 -4.44 -3.31 4.98
C ALA A 55 -5.59 -3.55 3.98
N GLY A 56 -6.09 -4.79 3.95
CA GLY A 56 -7.03 -5.26 2.94
C GLY A 56 -8.49 -4.90 3.15
N THR A 57 -8.83 -3.90 3.99
CA THR A 57 -10.24 -3.65 4.36
C THR A 57 -10.79 -2.30 3.91
N ALA A 58 -9.95 -1.29 3.68
CA ALA A 58 -10.40 0.06 3.35
C ALA A 58 -9.51 0.72 2.29
N PRO A 59 -10.07 1.07 1.11
CA PRO A 59 -9.47 2.01 0.19
C PRO A 59 -9.42 3.42 0.80
N GLY A 60 -8.45 4.22 0.39
CA GLY A 60 -8.30 5.58 0.88
C GLY A 60 -6.89 6.13 0.74
N GLN A 61 -6.71 7.37 1.19
CA GLN A 61 -5.42 8.02 1.25
C GLN A 61 -4.84 7.92 2.66
N TYR A 62 -3.63 7.39 2.76
CA TYR A 62 -2.94 7.13 4.02
C TYR A 62 -1.53 7.71 4.01
N LYS A 63 -0.97 7.88 5.21
CA LYS A 63 0.35 8.47 5.42
C LYS A 63 1.32 7.42 5.94
N VAL A 64 2.55 7.47 5.45
CA VAL A 64 3.71 6.77 6.00
C VAL A 64 4.69 7.85 6.44
N VAL A 65 5.08 7.81 7.71
CA VAL A 65 5.94 8.83 8.33
C VAL A 65 7.26 8.18 8.72
N ALA A 66 8.35 8.79 8.29
CA ALA A 66 9.71 8.44 8.71
C ALA A 66 10.19 9.52 9.67
N THR A 67 10.64 9.14 10.87
CA THR A 67 11.15 10.07 11.89
C THR A 67 12.59 9.73 12.22
N GLY A 68 13.48 10.70 12.06
CA GLY A 68 14.91 10.58 12.33
C GLY A 68 15.29 10.93 13.78
N ALA A 69 16.22 10.17 14.37
CA ALA A 69 16.82 10.45 15.67
C ALA A 69 18.36 10.30 15.65
N PRO A 70 19.13 11.17 16.35
CA PRO A 70 18.68 12.35 17.09
C PRO A 70 18.20 13.50 16.18
N GLY A 71 17.36 14.41 16.70
CA GLY A 71 16.88 15.58 15.97
C GLY A 71 15.36 15.64 15.77
N GLY A 72 14.67 14.49 15.78
CA GLY A 72 13.21 14.42 15.76
C GLY A 72 12.56 14.95 14.48
N VAL A 73 13.34 15.02 13.39
CA VAL A 73 12.85 15.51 12.09
C VAL A 73 12.06 14.41 11.40
N SER A 74 10.91 14.75 10.83
CA SER A 74 10.05 13.79 10.15
C SER A 74 9.74 14.21 8.72
N ASP A 75 9.58 13.22 7.85
CA ASP A 75 9.01 13.40 6.51
C ASP A 75 7.86 12.42 6.28
N THR A 76 6.93 12.77 5.39
CA THR A 76 5.69 12.03 5.18
C THR A 76 5.47 11.71 3.70
N ALA A 77 5.32 10.43 3.41
CA ALA A 77 4.86 9.95 2.11
C ALA A 77 3.35 9.68 2.11
N THR A 78 2.71 9.93 0.97
CA THR A 78 1.29 9.64 0.76
C THR A 78 1.11 8.36 -0.07
N VAL A 79 0.28 7.45 0.45
CA VAL A 79 -0.14 6.21 -0.20
C VAL A 79 -1.63 6.33 -0.54
N ASN A 80 -1.99 6.02 -1.78
CA ASN A 80 -3.37 5.94 -2.23
C ASN A 80 -3.74 4.47 -2.45
N VAL A 81 -4.54 3.90 -1.54
CA VAL A 81 -4.98 2.50 -1.60
C VAL A 81 -6.31 2.42 -2.32
N THR A 82 -6.40 1.50 -3.30
CA THR A 82 -7.56 1.32 -4.18
C THR A 82 -7.99 -0.15 -4.21
N LEU A 83 -9.22 -0.40 -4.66
CA LEU A 83 -9.64 -1.76 -5.01
C LEU A 83 -9.07 -2.13 -6.37
N ALA A 84 -8.67 -3.39 -6.54
CA ALA A 84 -8.39 -3.90 -7.86
C ALA A 84 -9.67 -3.83 -8.72
N PRO A 85 -9.58 -3.33 -9.97
CA PRO A 85 -10.75 -3.24 -10.84
C PRO A 85 -11.28 -4.64 -11.20
N VAL A 86 -12.60 -4.80 -11.21
CA VAL A 86 -13.25 -6.00 -11.76
C VAL A 86 -13.19 -5.91 -13.28
N ALA A 87 -12.53 -6.87 -13.92
CA ALA A 87 -12.27 -6.82 -15.37
C ALA A 87 -13.44 -7.30 -16.23
N ALA A 88 -14.29 -8.20 -15.72
CA ALA A 88 -15.41 -8.77 -16.45
C ALA A 88 -16.52 -9.25 -15.53
N LEU A 89 -17.73 -9.34 -16.06
CA LEU A 89 -18.89 -10.01 -15.50
C LEU A 89 -19.54 -10.82 -16.63
N SER A 90 -19.85 -12.08 -16.37
CA SER A 90 -20.50 -12.96 -17.35
C SER A 90 -21.70 -13.66 -16.74
N VAL A 91 -22.71 -13.90 -17.58
CA VAL A 91 -23.93 -14.63 -17.20
C VAL A 91 -24.08 -15.85 -18.09
N ALA A 92 -24.41 -16.99 -17.48
CA ALA A 92 -24.60 -18.25 -18.16
C ALA A 92 -25.96 -18.88 -17.83
N PRO A 93 -26.60 -19.54 -18.82
CA PRO A 93 -26.25 -19.51 -20.24
C PRO A 93 -26.51 -18.14 -20.89
N SER A 94 -25.80 -17.81 -21.97
CA SER A 94 -26.02 -16.55 -22.73
C SER A 94 -27.39 -16.48 -23.41
N SER A 95 -28.02 -17.64 -23.63
CA SER A 95 -29.40 -17.77 -24.08
C SER A 95 -30.02 -19.03 -23.48
N ALA A 96 -31.28 -18.97 -23.06
CA ALA A 96 -32.06 -20.11 -22.60
C ALA A 96 -33.41 -20.16 -23.32
N THR A 97 -33.85 -21.35 -23.71
CA THR A 97 -35.23 -21.60 -24.16
C THR A 97 -35.97 -22.34 -23.07
N ILE A 98 -37.11 -21.81 -22.62
CA ILE A 98 -37.86 -22.31 -21.46
C ILE A 98 -39.30 -22.56 -21.87
N VAL A 99 -39.86 -23.70 -21.46
CA VAL A 99 -41.27 -24.04 -21.69
C VAL A 99 -42.16 -23.30 -20.68
N VAL A 100 -43.37 -22.92 -21.09
CA VAL A 100 -44.33 -22.24 -20.21
C VAL A 100 -44.58 -23.07 -18.94
N GLY A 101 -44.41 -22.44 -17.78
CA GLY A 101 -44.55 -23.07 -16.47
C GLY A 101 -43.28 -23.74 -15.92
N ALA A 102 -42.20 -23.80 -16.70
CA ALA A 102 -40.90 -24.29 -16.25
C ALA A 102 -39.98 -23.15 -15.77
N THR A 103 -38.89 -23.52 -15.11
CA THR A 103 -37.82 -22.60 -14.69
C THR A 103 -36.48 -23.02 -15.28
N THR A 104 -35.56 -22.06 -15.42
CA THR A 104 -34.15 -22.32 -15.75
C THR A 104 -33.25 -21.68 -14.71
N GLN A 105 -32.09 -22.27 -14.47
CA GLN A 105 -31.08 -21.70 -13.59
C GLN A 105 -30.17 -20.78 -14.38
N LEU A 106 -29.96 -19.57 -13.87
CA LEU A 106 -28.95 -18.64 -14.37
C LEU A 106 -27.85 -18.50 -13.33
N GLN A 107 -26.61 -18.34 -13.80
CA GLN A 107 -25.46 -18.07 -12.96
C GLN A 107 -24.76 -16.80 -13.44
N ALA A 108 -24.32 -15.96 -12.50
CA ALA A 108 -23.45 -14.82 -12.75
C ALA A 108 -22.09 -15.06 -12.07
N THR A 109 -21.01 -14.71 -12.77
CA THR A 109 -19.61 -14.82 -12.32
C THR A 109 -18.82 -13.62 -12.79
#